data_AF-A0A7V3SMW9-F1
#
_entry.id   AF-A0A7V3SMW9-F1
#
_cell.length_a   1.000
_cell.length_b   1.000
_cell.length_c   1.000
_cell.angle_alpha   90.00
_cell.angle_beta   90.00
_cell.angle_gamma   90.00
#
_symmetry.space_group_name_H-M   'P 1'
#
loop_
_entity.id
_entity.type
_entity.pdbx_description
1 polymer ?
#
loop_
_entity_poly.entity_id
_entity_poly.type
_entity_poly.pdbx_seq_one_letter_code
_entity_poly.pdbx_strand_id
1 'polypeptide(L)'
;MTSARWTKESIAEEIRQLAEQGVDLSYSNVVLHHLPLMRAAMRYYGSWRDAVKAAGVDYDKVRKYRSWNRQRIIERIRELYEQGEDLSWRNVSTNLDPQLAAAATKPKHFGSWRKAVEAAGIDYQEVRRYHQWDEETIIRRVRELYEQGVPLNAKNVEEIDIPLITAARRRFESWDKALQAAGLDYKQIVLRRPFRRRARGGEGQEEANDNGNSE
;
A
#
# COMPACT_ATOMS: atom_id res chain seq x y z
N MET A 1 -28.25 31.24 44.94
CA MET A 1 -27.54 31.32 43.64
C MET A 1 -28.60 31.18 42.55
N THR A 2 -28.89 32.27 41.87
CA THR A 2 -29.91 32.39 40.82
C THR A 2 -29.58 31.41 39.69
N SER A 3 -30.49 30.49 39.40
CA SER A 3 -30.40 29.63 38.22
C SER A 3 -30.44 30.52 36.98
N ALA A 4 -29.27 30.82 36.42
CA ALA A 4 -29.16 31.64 35.22
C ALA A 4 -29.93 30.95 34.08
N ARG A 5 -30.83 31.69 33.44
CA ARG A 5 -31.62 31.17 32.33
C ARG A 5 -30.68 30.96 31.14
N TRP A 6 -30.59 29.73 30.65
CA TRP A 6 -29.82 29.42 29.46
C TRP A 6 -30.30 30.20 28.23
N THR A 7 -29.39 30.87 27.54
CA THR A 7 -29.57 31.40 26.18
C THR A 7 -28.49 30.83 25.27
N LYS A 8 -28.63 31.01 23.95
CA LYS A 8 -27.57 30.57 23.01
C LYS A 8 -26.24 31.25 23.34
N GLU A 9 -26.28 32.55 23.60
CA GLU A 9 -25.12 33.39 23.91
C GLU A 9 -24.46 32.96 25.22
N SER A 10 -25.24 32.71 26.28
CA SER A 10 -24.69 32.27 27.57
C SER A 10 -24.03 30.88 27.48
N ILE A 11 -24.62 29.97 26.70
CA ILE A 11 -24.05 28.64 26.44
C ILE A 11 -22.73 28.75 25.68
N ALA A 12 -22.70 29.55 24.60
CA ALA A 12 -21.50 29.72 23.78
C ALA A 12 -20.36 30.38 24.58
N GLU A 13 -20.68 31.35 25.43
CA GLU A 13 -19.71 32.01 26.31
C GLU A 13 -19.15 31.04 27.35
N GLU A 14 -19.99 30.23 27.99
CA GLU A 14 -19.53 29.23 28.97
C GLU A 14 -18.64 28.15 28.33
N ILE A 15 -18.97 27.70 27.10
CA ILE A 15 -18.11 26.78 26.35
C ILE A 15 -16.76 27.42 26.05
N ARG A 16 -16.72 28.71 25.68
CA ARG A 16 -15.48 29.42 25.40
C ARG A 16 -14.62 29.54 26.65
N GLN A 17 -15.21 29.90 27.80
CA GLN A 17 -14.51 29.98 29.08
C GLN A 17 -13.91 28.62 29.49
N LEU A 18 -14.67 27.53 29.35
CA LEU A 18 -14.14 26.19 29.62
C LEU A 18 -12.98 25.83 28.67
N ALA A 19 -13.05 26.22 27.40
CA ALA A 19 -11.95 26.01 26.45
C ALA A 19 -10.69 26.81 26.84
N GLU A 20 -10.84 28.08 27.24
CA GLU A 20 -9.74 28.94 27.69
C GLU A 20 -9.09 28.43 28.98
N GLN A 21 -9.88 27.82 29.87
CA GLN A 21 -9.40 27.15 31.08
C GLN A 21 -8.71 25.79 30.80
N GLY A 22 -8.68 25.35 29.54
CA GLY A 22 -8.09 24.07 29.15
C GLY A 22 -8.89 22.85 29.60
N VAL A 23 -10.18 23.01 29.90
CA VAL A 23 -11.06 21.90 30.25
C VAL A 23 -11.25 21.00 29.02
N ASP A 24 -11.19 19.69 29.23
CA ASP A 24 -11.45 18.70 28.19
C ASP A 24 -12.94 18.75 27.79
N LEU A 25 -13.22 19.41 26.66
CA LEU A 25 -14.57 19.55 26.12
C LEU A 25 -15.10 18.30 25.39
N SER A 26 -14.40 17.15 25.49
CA SER A 26 -14.88 15.91 24.90
C SER A 26 -16.22 15.48 25.48
N TYR A 27 -17.05 14.86 24.64
CA TYR A 27 -18.40 14.43 25.03
C TYR A 27 -18.43 13.68 26.36
N SER A 28 -17.49 12.74 26.55
CA SER A 28 -17.41 11.94 27.78
C SER A 28 -17.16 12.79 29.02
N ASN A 29 -16.26 13.78 28.94
CA ASN A 29 -15.93 14.63 30.07
C ASN A 29 -17.10 15.59 30.38
N VAL A 30 -17.63 16.25 29.35
CA VAL A 30 -18.73 17.22 29.51
C VAL A 30 -20.00 16.56 30.05
N VAL A 31 -20.32 15.33 29.64
CA VAL A 31 -21.45 14.59 30.19
C VAL A 31 -21.26 14.27 31.68
N LEU A 32 -20.02 13.98 32.12
CA LEU A 32 -19.72 13.65 33.51
C LEU A 32 -19.66 14.89 34.42
N HIS A 33 -19.07 15.99 33.96
CA HIS A 33 -18.75 17.14 34.81
C HIS A 33 -19.58 18.40 34.50
N HIS A 34 -20.19 18.50 33.32
CA HIS A 34 -20.91 19.69 32.83
C HIS A 34 -22.28 19.35 32.22
N LEU A 35 -22.99 18.38 32.82
CA LEU A 35 -24.26 17.86 32.30
C LEU A 35 -25.36 18.94 32.06
N PRO A 36 -25.55 19.96 32.91
CA PRO A 36 -26.53 21.02 32.66
C PRO A 36 -26.22 21.82 31.38
N LEU A 37 -24.95 22.18 31.18
CA LEU A 37 -24.47 22.87 29.98
C LEU A 37 -24.67 22.01 28.72
N MET A 38 -24.35 20.71 28.81
CA MET A 38 -24.59 19.75 27.72
C MET A 38 -26.06 19.69 27.31
N ARG A 39 -26.97 19.58 28.29
CA ARG A 39 -28.42 19.53 28.04
C ARG A 39 -28.92 20.84 27.43
N ALA A 40 -28.42 21.97 27.91
CA ALA A 40 -28.73 23.28 27.33
C ALA A 40 -28.24 23.39 25.88
N ALA A 41 -26.98 23.04 25.61
CA ALA A 41 -26.42 23.01 24.27
C ALA A 41 -27.24 22.14 23.31
N MET A 42 -27.60 20.91 23.72
CA MET A 42 -28.47 20.03 22.93
C MET A 42 -29.85 20.66 22.65
N ARG A 43 -30.45 21.34 23.63
CA ARG A 43 -31.77 21.97 23.48
C ARG A 43 -31.76 23.18 22.56
N TYR A 44 -30.76 24.05 22.67
CA TYR A 44 -30.74 25.35 21.98
C TYR A 44 -30.01 25.32 20.63
N TYR A 45 -28.97 24.48 20.50
CA TYR A 45 -28.17 24.35 19.27
C TYR A 45 -28.45 23.04 18.51
N GLY A 46 -29.17 22.09 19.09
CA GLY A 46 -29.47 20.79 18.49
C GLY A 46 -28.36 19.76 18.69
N SER A 47 -27.10 20.17 18.81
CA SER A 47 -25.98 19.28 19.11
C SER A 47 -24.86 19.97 19.90
N TRP A 48 -24.07 19.20 20.65
CA TRP A 48 -22.85 19.69 21.30
C TRP A 48 -21.83 20.23 20.29
N ARG A 49 -21.71 19.57 19.12
CA ARG A 49 -20.81 20.02 18.04
C ARG A 49 -21.16 21.44 17.59
N ASP A 50 -22.43 21.73 17.41
CA ASP A 50 -22.88 23.03 16.89
C ASP A 50 -22.74 24.13 17.93
N ALA A 51 -22.98 23.81 19.21
CA ALA A 51 -22.72 24.73 20.32
C ALA A 51 -21.22 25.09 20.43
N VAL A 52 -20.32 24.09 20.34
CA VAL A 52 -18.86 24.31 20.40
C VAL A 52 -18.37 25.11 19.20
N LYS A 53 -18.88 24.83 17.99
CA LYS A 53 -18.58 25.63 16.80
C LYS A 53 -19.08 27.08 16.95
N ALA A 54 -20.29 27.27 17.47
CA ALA A 54 -20.85 28.61 17.71
C ALA A 54 -20.07 29.40 18.77
N ALA A 55 -19.41 28.70 19.71
CA ALA A 55 -18.49 29.31 20.67
C ALA A 55 -17.15 29.77 20.07
N GLY A 56 -16.90 29.45 18.79
CA GLY A 56 -15.63 29.74 18.10
C GLY A 56 -14.53 28.72 18.36
N VAL A 57 -14.86 27.59 18.99
CA VAL A 57 -13.90 26.54 19.31
C VAL A 57 -13.86 25.51 18.17
N ASP A 58 -12.65 25.15 17.74
CA ASP A 58 -12.45 24.09 16.74
C ASP A 58 -12.81 22.72 17.34
N TYR A 59 -14.03 22.25 17.02
CA TYR A 59 -14.55 20.99 17.52
C TYR A 59 -13.71 19.77 17.12
N ASP A 60 -12.92 19.83 16.04
CA ASP A 60 -12.07 18.70 15.63
C ASP A 60 -10.84 18.52 16.55
N LYS A 61 -10.49 19.57 17.33
CA LYS A 61 -9.53 19.47 18.45
C LYS A 61 -10.18 18.96 19.74
N VAL A 62 -11.48 19.19 19.91
CA VAL A 62 -12.26 18.78 21.09
C VAL A 62 -12.61 17.29 21.07
N ARG A 63 -12.95 16.75 19.90
CA ARG A 63 -13.44 15.37 19.83
C ARG A 63 -12.31 14.35 19.87
N LYS A 64 -12.31 13.51 20.93
CA LYS A 64 -11.37 12.39 21.12
C LYS A 64 -11.36 11.38 19.97
N TYR A 65 -12.54 11.00 19.45
CA TYR A 65 -12.65 10.07 18.33
C TYR A 65 -12.96 10.82 17.05
N ARG A 66 -11.98 11.07 16.18
CA ARG A 66 -12.21 11.65 14.86
C ARG A 66 -12.80 10.60 13.91
N SER A 67 -14.08 10.74 13.59
CA SER A 67 -14.77 9.98 12.55
C SER A 67 -14.04 10.09 11.22
N TRP A 68 -13.93 8.96 10.54
CA TRP A 68 -13.39 8.91 9.20
C TRP A 68 -14.27 9.70 8.21
N ASN A 69 -13.60 10.55 7.45
CA ASN A 69 -14.10 11.17 6.24
C ASN A 69 -13.04 10.95 5.13
N ARG A 70 -13.37 11.26 3.87
CA ARG A 70 -12.43 11.00 2.75
C ARG A 70 -11.08 11.71 2.94
N GLN A 71 -11.11 12.97 3.36
CA GLN A 71 -9.91 13.79 3.55
C GLN A 71 -8.99 13.19 4.63
N ARG A 72 -9.54 12.81 5.77
CA ARG A 72 -8.80 12.21 6.88
C ARG A 72 -8.22 10.84 6.53
N ILE A 73 -8.93 10.05 5.71
CA ILE A 73 -8.40 8.78 5.20
C ILE A 73 -7.17 9.05 4.33
N ILE A 74 -7.24 10.03 3.42
CA ILE A 74 -6.10 10.42 2.57
C ILE A 74 -4.92 10.89 3.42
N GLU A 75 -5.15 11.80 4.38
CA GLU A 75 -4.12 12.31 5.28
C GLU A 75 -3.45 11.17 6.04
N ARG A 76 -4.24 10.25 6.61
CA ARG A 76 -3.67 9.11 7.35
C ARG A 76 -2.87 8.17 6.46
N ILE A 77 -3.33 7.92 5.23
CA ILE A 77 -2.58 7.10 4.26
C ILE A 77 -1.24 7.75 3.92
N ARG A 78 -1.21 9.08 3.71
CA ARG A 78 0.03 9.82 3.44
C ARG A 78 0.98 9.79 4.63
N GLU A 79 0.48 10.04 5.84
CA GLU A 79 1.28 9.94 7.08
C GLU A 79 1.97 8.59 7.19
N LEU A 80 1.23 7.49 6.99
CA LEU A 80 1.78 6.14 7.07
C LEU A 80 2.79 5.85 5.94
N TYR A 81 2.54 6.37 4.74
CA TYR A 81 3.48 6.24 3.62
C TYR A 81 4.79 7.00 3.88
N GLU A 82 4.70 8.23 4.38
CA GLU A 82 5.86 9.06 4.76
C GLU A 82 6.66 8.44 5.92
N GLN A 83 5.98 7.70 6.81
CA GLN A 83 6.61 6.91 7.87
C GLN A 83 7.29 5.62 7.36
N GLY A 84 7.11 5.28 6.07
CA GLY A 84 7.67 4.07 5.48
C GLY A 84 6.97 2.77 5.92
N GLU A 85 5.72 2.87 6.38
CA GLU A 85 4.95 1.71 6.85
C GLU A 85 4.52 0.79 5.70
N ASP A 86 4.38 -0.52 5.97
CA ASP A 86 3.87 -1.48 4.99
C ASP A 86 2.36 -1.25 4.77
N LEU A 87 2.03 -0.52 3.69
CA LEU A 87 0.65 -0.22 3.28
C LEU A 87 -0.05 -1.36 2.52
N SER A 88 0.52 -2.56 2.50
CA SER A 88 -0.15 -3.72 1.92
C SER A 88 -1.47 -4.01 2.65
N TRP A 89 -2.48 -4.40 1.88
CA TRP A 89 -3.83 -4.60 2.41
C TRP A 89 -3.87 -5.51 3.64
N ARG A 90 -3.11 -6.61 3.62
CA ARG A 90 -3.05 -7.54 4.76
C ARG A 90 -2.51 -6.83 5.99
N ASN A 91 -1.40 -6.10 5.89
CA ASN A 91 -0.81 -5.43 7.05
C ASN A 91 -1.72 -4.32 7.60
N VAL A 92 -2.29 -3.48 6.73
CA VAL A 92 -3.17 -2.38 7.15
C VAL A 92 -4.46 -2.89 7.79
N SER A 93 -5.08 -3.92 7.20
CA SER A 93 -6.36 -4.44 7.69
C SER A 93 -6.26 -5.24 9.00
N THR A 94 -5.10 -5.81 9.34
CA THR A 94 -4.95 -6.65 10.54
C THR A 94 -4.11 -6.03 11.64
N ASN A 95 -3.02 -5.34 11.29
CA ASN A 95 -1.98 -4.96 12.26
C ASN A 95 -1.85 -3.45 12.42
N LEU A 96 -1.68 -2.73 11.31
CA LEU A 96 -1.25 -1.34 11.34
C LEU A 96 -2.39 -0.38 11.70
N ASP A 97 -3.51 -0.41 10.95
CA ASP A 97 -4.67 0.46 11.23
C ASP A 97 -5.98 -0.15 10.70
N PRO A 98 -6.56 -1.14 11.41
CA PRO A 98 -7.80 -1.80 10.98
C PRO A 98 -8.99 -0.85 10.84
N GLN A 99 -9.01 0.24 11.62
CA GLN A 99 -10.10 1.23 11.56
C GLN A 99 -10.03 2.07 10.29
N LEU A 100 -8.82 2.48 9.89
CA LEU A 100 -8.57 3.12 8.60
C LEU A 100 -8.97 2.20 7.45
N ALA A 101 -8.52 0.93 7.47
CA ALA A 101 -8.85 -0.05 6.44
C ALA A 101 -10.37 -0.24 6.28
N ALA A 102 -11.08 -0.42 7.40
CA ALA A 102 -12.52 -0.58 7.42
C ALA A 102 -13.25 0.70 6.98
N ALA A 103 -12.69 1.88 7.20
CA ALA A 103 -13.27 3.13 6.73
C ALA A 103 -13.04 3.35 5.23
N ALA A 104 -11.82 3.15 4.75
CA ALA A 104 -11.44 3.32 3.34
C ALA A 104 -12.30 2.46 2.40
N THR A 105 -12.61 1.22 2.80
CA THR A 105 -13.40 0.27 2.01
C THR A 105 -14.91 0.55 1.98
N LYS A 106 -15.43 1.49 2.78
CA LYS A 106 -16.87 1.82 2.74
C LYS A 106 -17.24 2.49 1.41
N PRO A 107 -18.39 2.14 0.79
CA PRO A 107 -18.85 2.77 -0.45
C PRO A 107 -18.98 4.30 -0.38
N LYS A 108 -19.41 4.84 0.78
CA LYS A 108 -19.51 6.30 1.00
C LYS A 108 -18.15 7.02 1.00
N HIS A 109 -17.06 6.28 1.23
CA HIS A 109 -15.69 6.78 1.15
C HIS A 109 -15.11 6.35 -0.20
N PHE A 110 -14.19 5.38 -0.27
CA PHE A 110 -13.55 5.02 -1.54
C PHE A 110 -14.05 3.70 -2.12
N GLY A 111 -14.72 2.87 -1.32
CA GLY A 111 -15.23 1.55 -1.73
C GLY A 111 -14.15 0.46 -1.83
N SER A 112 -12.87 0.82 -1.93
CA SER A 112 -11.76 -0.12 -1.87
C SER A 112 -10.48 0.54 -1.33
N TRP A 113 -9.58 -0.27 -0.77
CA TRP A 113 -8.28 0.20 -0.31
C TRP A 113 -7.44 0.79 -1.44
N ARG A 114 -7.41 0.10 -2.59
CA ARG A 114 -6.73 0.58 -3.80
C ARG A 114 -7.13 2.00 -4.18
N LYS A 115 -8.44 2.27 -4.27
CA LYS A 115 -8.96 3.60 -4.61
C LYS A 115 -8.59 4.67 -3.57
N ALA A 116 -8.51 4.29 -2.29
CA ALA A 116 -8.10 5.21 -1.23
C ALA A 116 -6.61 5.57 -1.33
N VAL A 117 -5.74 4.59 -1.61
CA VAL A 117 -4.31 4.80 -1.82
C VAL A 117 -4.05 5.64 -3.07
N GLU A 118 -4.70 5.32 -4.19
CA GLU A 118 -4.60 6.10 -5.43
C GLU A 118 -5.11 7.54 -5.22
N ALA A 119 -6.19 7.73 -4.46
CA ALA A 119 -6.67 9.07 -4.09
C ALA A 119 -5.72 9.83 -3.16
N ALA A 120 -4.84 9.13 -2.43
CA ALA A 120 -3.77 9.75 -1.66
C ALA A 120 -2.58 10.19 -2.54
N GLY A 121 -2.58 9.83 -3.83
CA GLY A 121 -1.51 10.16 -4.78
C GLY A 121 -0.36 9.16 -4.78
N ILE A 122 -0.58 7.96 -4.20
CA ILE A 122 0.40 6.89 -4.15
C ILE A 122 0.03 5.85 -5.19
N ASP A 123 1.01 5.39 -5.98
CA ASP A 123 0.78 4.27 -6.89
C ASP A 123 0.53 2.99 -6.07
N TYR A 124 -0.64 2.40 -6.25
CA TYR A 124 -1.01 1.17 -5.54
C TYR A 124 -0.05 0.01 -5.85
N GLN A 125 0.64 0.03 -6.99
CA GLN A 125 1.64 -0.97 -7.36
C GLN A 125 2.84 -0.97 -6.41
N GLU A 126 3.22 0.18 -5.87
CA GLU A 126 4.36 0.32 -4.96
C GLU A 126 4.06 -0.28 -3.58
N VAL A 127 2.81 -0.21 -3.14
CA VAL A 127 2.40 -0.64 -1.79
C VAL A 127 1.82 -2.06 -1.75
N ARG A 128 1.43 -2.62 -2.89
CA ARG A 128 0.84 -3.96 -2.91
C ARG A 128 1.92 -5.02 -2.75
N ARG A 129 1.77 -5.87 -1.74
CA ARG A 129 2.71 -6.97 -1.47
C ARG A 129 2.62 -8.13 -2.47
N TYR A 130 1.44 -8.37 -3.04
CA TYR A 130 1.22 -9.44 -4.01
C TYR A 130 0.89 -8.84 -5.36
N HIS A 131 1.73 -9.12 -6.35
CA HIS A 131 1.42 -8.86 -7.74
C HIS A 131 0.26 -9.77 -8.18
N GLN A 132 -0.83 -9.19 -8.66
CA GLN A 132 -1.84 -10.00 -9.36
C GLN A 132 -1.27 -10.36 -10.72
N TRP A 133 -1.17 -11.67 -10.97
CA TRP A 133 -0.84 -12.21 -12.27
C TRP A 133 -2.14 -12.41 -13.07
N ASP A 134 -2.34 -11.51 -14.02
CA ASP A 134 -3.24 -11.67 -15.16
C ASP A 134 -2.43 -11.95 -16.43
N GLU A 135 -3.11 -12.22 -17.54
CA GLU A 135 -2.44 -12.58 -18.79
C GLU A 135 -1.48 -11.48 -19.28
N GLU A 136 -1.89 -10.21 -19.16
CA GLU A 136 -1.09 -9.06 -19.61
C GLU A 136 0.17 -8.87 -18.75
N THR A 137 0.05 -8.93 -17.43
CA THR A 137 1.17 -8.81 -16.49
C THR A 137 2.15 -9.98 -16.59
N ILE A 138 1.65 -11.20 -16.85
CA ILE A 138 2.49 -12.37 -17.15
C ILE A 138 3.27 -12.13 -18.44
N ILE A 139 2.59 -11.73 -19.53
CA ILE A 139 3.23 -11.46 -20.83
C ILE A 139 4.30 -10.36 -20.69
N ARG A 140 3.98 -9.26 -20.00
CA ARG A 140 4.91 -8.15 -19.77
C ARG A 140 6.15 -8.63 -19.01
N ARG A 141 5.98 -9.37 -17.92
CA ARG A 141 7.10 -9.89 -17.13
C ARG A 141 7.97 -10.85 -17.92
N VAL A 142 7.36 -11.72 -18.72
CA VAL A 142 8.06 -12.64 -19.62
C VAL A 142 8.94 -11.87 -20.61
N ARG A 143 8.43 -10.79 -21.21
CA ARG A 143 9.19 -9.93 -22.12
C ARG A 143 10.35 -9.21 -21.43
N GLU A 144 10.11 -8.64 -20.24
CA GLU A 144 11.17 -8.01 -19.44
C GLU A 144 12.32 -8.97 -19.14
N LEU A 145 12.02 -10.20 -18.71
CA LEU A 145 13.03 -11.22 -18.44
C LEU A 145 13.77 -11.65 -19.71
N TYR A 146 13.09 -11.71 -20.85
CA TYR A 146 13.71 -11.98 -22.16
C TYR A 146 14.68 -10.88 -22.57
N GLU A 147 14.29 -9.61 -22.44
CA GLU A 147 15.11 -8.43 -22.72
C GLU A 147 16.36 -8.37 -21.81
N GLN A 148 16.22 -8.80 -20.56
CA GLN A 148 17.33 -8.93 -19.61
C GLN A 148 18.26 -10.12 -19.90
N GLY A 149 17.96 -10.93 -20.93
CA GLY A 149 18.76 -12.09 -21.31
C GLY A 149 18.65 -13.27 -20.32
N VAL A 150 17.66 -13.25 -19.43
CA VAL A 150 17.43 -14.31 -18.45
C VAL A 150 16.99 -15.58 -19.19
N PRO A 151 17.59 -16.76 -18.90
CA PRO A 151 17.14 -18.01 -19.50
C PRO A 151 15.68 -18.31 -19.15
N LEU A 152 14.79 -18.29 -20.13
CA LEU A 152 13.35 -18.51 -19.92
C LEU A 152 12.92 -19.98 -19.99
N ASN A 153 13.84 -20.94 -19.81
CA ASN A 153 13.43 -22.32 -19.63
C ASN A 153 12.71 -22.49 -18.27
N ALA A 154 11.73 -23.39 -18.21
CA ALA A 154 10.85 -23.52 -17.04
C ALA A 154 11.61 -23.69 -15.72
N LYS A 155 12.71 -24.48 -15.72
CA LYS A 155 13.51 -24.71 -14.51
C LYS A 155 14.17 -23.44 -14.01
N ASN A 156 14.79 -22.66 -14.90
CA ASN A 156 15.44 -21.41 -14.53
C ASN A 156 14.43 -20.38 -14.01
N VAL A 157 13.24 -20.30 -14.63
CA VAL A 157 12.19 -19.37 -14.18
C VAL A 157 11.60 -19.82 -12.83
N GLU A 158 11.49 -21.12 -12.59
CA GLU A 158 11.07 -21.67 -11.30
C GLU A 158 12.06 -21.37 -10.18
N GLU A 159 13.36 -21.26 -10.46
CA GLU A 159 14.36 -20.88 -9.47
C GLU A 159 14.34 -19.38 -9.12
N ILE A 160 13.99 -18.50 -10.08
CA ILE A 160 14.04 -17.04 -9.91
C ILE A 160 12.68 -16.40 -9.57
N ASP A 161 11.56 -16.97 -10.05
CA ASP A 161 10.23 -16.37 -9.98
C ASP A 161 9.13 -17.44 -9.99
N ILE A 162 9.04 -18.20 -8.89
CA ILE A 162 8.00 -19.22 -8.64
C ILE A 162 6.57 -18.65 -8.85
N PRO A 163 6.23 -17.44 -8.37
CA PRO A 163 4.91 -16.87 -8.59
C PRO A 163 4.57 -16.70 -10.07
N LEU A 164 5.51 -16.20 -10.89
CA LEU A 164 5.31 -16.02 -12.33
C LEU A 164 5.02 -17.34 -13.03
N ILE A 165 5.86 -18.37 -12.84
CA ILE A 165 5.66 -19.65 -13.54
C ILE A 165 4.38 -20.36 -13.10
N THR A 166 4.05 -20.26 -11.81
CA THR A 166 2.81 -20.83 -11.26
C THR A 166 1.59 -20.14 -11.86
N ALA A 167 1.62 -18.81 -11.96
CA ALA A 167 0.52 -18.07 -12.53
C ALA A 167 0.39 -18.27 -14.04
N ALA A 168 1.51 -18.30 -14.77
CA ALA A 168 1.55 -18.60 -16.19
C ALA A 168 0.94 -19.97 -16.52
N ARG A 169 1.33 -21.03 -15.78
CA ARG A 169 0.74 -22.37 -15.93
C ARG A 169 -0.77 -22.38 -15.64
N ARG A 170 -1.23 -21.59 -14.67
CA ARG A 170 -2.67 -21.49 -14.34
C ARG A 170 -3.49 -20.75 -15.39
N ARG A 171 -2.93 -19.74 -16.06
CA ARG A 171 -3.66 -18.87 -17.01
C ARG A 171 -3.54 -19.34 -18.46
N PHE A 172 -2.36 -19.80 -18.86
CA PHE A 172 -2.07 -20.21 -20.24
C PHE A 172 -1.97 -21.73 -20.39
N GLU A 173 -2.31 -22.50 -19.36
CA GLU A 173 -2.21 -23.97 -19.26
C GLU A 173 -0.77 -24.51 -19.23
N SER A 174 0.19 -23.85 -19.88
CA SER A 174 1.60 -24.20 -19.86
C SER A 174 2.52 -22.99 -19.95
N TRP A 175 3.79 -23.16 -19.56
CA TRP A 175 4.80 -22.09 -19.64
C TRP A 175 5.14 -21.74 -21.10
N ASP A 176 5.21 -22.76 -21.93
CA ASP A 176 5.40 -22.72 -23.38
C ASP A 176 4.29 -21.95 -24.09
N LYS A 177 3.02 -22.12 -23.70
CA LYS A 177 1.91 -21.30 -24.20
C LYS A 177 2.00 -19.84 -23.73
N ALA A 178 2.43 -19.59 -22.49
CA ALA A 178 2.65 -18.23 -22.00
C ALA A 178 3.76 -17.52 -22.78
N LEU A 179 4.84 -18.23 -23.14
CA LEU A 179 5.91 -17.69 -23.99
C LEU A 179 5.41 -17.37 -25.41
N GLN A 180 4.60 -18.25 -26.01
CA GLN A 180 3.99 -17.99 -27.32
C GLN A 180 3.08 -16.76 -27.28
N ALA A 181 2.26 -16.62 -26.22
CA ALA A 181 1.43 -15.43 -26.02
C ALA A 181 2.26 -14.15 -25.86
N ALA A 182 3.48 -14.25 -25.31
CA ALA A 182 4.42 -13.15 -25.25
C ALA A 182 5.13 -12.86 -26.59
N GLY A 183 4.91 -13.67 -27.63
CA GLY A 183 5.55 -13.56 -28.95
C GLY A 183 6.90 -14.28 -29.03
N LEU A 184 7.20 -15.17 -28.09
CA LEU A 184 8.48 -15.86 -27.97
C LEU A 184 8.35 -17.33 -28.38
N ASP A 185 9.27 -17.79 -29.21
CA ASP A 185 9.34 -19.21 -29.60
C ASP A 185 10.11 -20.03 -28.55
N TYR A 186 9.36 -20.84 -27.79
CA TYR A 186 9.89 -21.74 -26.77
C TYR A 186 11.02 -22.65 -27.29
N LYS A 187 10.93 -23.12 -28.54
CA LYS A 187 11.95 -24.03 -29.10
C LYS A 187 13.28 -23.31 -29.27
N GLN A 188 13.27 -22.03 -29.63
CA GLN A 188 14.47 -21.21 -29.77
C GLN A 188 15.10 -20.85 -28.42
N ILE A 189 14.27 -20.77 -27.37
CA ILE A 189 14.70 -20.42 -26.00
C ILE A 189 15.31 -21.63 -25.28
N VAL A 190 14.73 -22.82 -25.42
CA VAL A 190 15.23 -24.04 -24.76
C VAL A 190 16.40 -24.66 -25.50
N LEU A 191 16.42 -24.58 -26.84
CA LEU A 191 17.56 -25.02 -27.66
C LEU A 191 18.66 -23.96 -27.62
N ARG A 192 19.36 -23.81 -26.49
CA ARG A 192 20.69 -23.20 -26.52
C ARG A 192 21.56 -23.97 -27.53
N ARG A 193 22.32 -23.23 -28.36
CA ARG A 193 23.22 -23.76 -29.40
C ARG A 193 23.94 -25.02 -28.88
N PRO A 194 23.99 -26.11 -29.67
CA PRO A 194 24.66 -27.34 -29.25
C PRO A 194 26.08 -27.00 -28.80
N PHE A 195 26.42 -27.46 -27.59
CA PHE A 195 27.74 -27.32 -27.01
C PHE A 195 28.77 -27.89 -27.99
N ARG A 196 29.54 -27.00 -28.66
CA ARG A 196 30.67 -27.45 -29.49
C ARG A 196 31.74 -27.94 -28.53
N ARG A 197 31.90 -29.26 -28.38
CA ARG A 197 33.15 -29.82 -27.84
C ARG A 197 34.28 -29.23 -28.67
N ARG A 198 35.24 -28.55 -28.04
CA ARG A 198 36.51 -28.22 -28.69
C ARG A 198 37.06 -29.53 -29.23
N ALA A 199 37.18 -29.62 -30.56
CA ALA A 199 37.93 -30.68 -31.18
C ALA A 199 39.31 -30.68 -30.51
N ARG A 200 39.71 -31.82 -29.95
CA ARG A 200 41.08 -32.02 -29.50
C ARG A 200 41.88 -32.18 -30.80
N GLY A 201 42.21 -31.03 -31.41
CA GLY A 201 43.07 -30.96 -32.58
C GLY A 201 44.46 -31.40 -32.17
N GLY A 202 44.90 -32.50 -32.76
CA GLY A 202 46.32 -32.78 -32.85
C GLY A 202 46.99 -31.84 -33.84
N GLU A 203 48.32 -31.86 -33.75
CA GLU A 203 49.33 -31.36 -34.68
C GLU A 203 49.81 -29.93 -34.50
N GLY A 204 51.05 -29.85 -34.00
CA GLY A 204 52.11 -29.17 -34.73
C GLY A 204 52.71 -27.95 -34.05
N GLN A 205 53.72 -28.15 -33.19
CA GLN A 205 54.89 -27.26 -33.18
C GLN A 205 56.17 -28.09 -33.07
N GLU A 206 56.79 -28.18 -34.24
CA GLU A 206 58.20 -28.38 -34.53
C GLU A 206 59.00 -27.27 -33.82
N GLU A 207 59.78 -27.61 -32.80
CA GLU A 207 60.87 -26.75 -32.32
C GLU A 207 62.15 -27.59 -32.28
N ALA A 208 63.00 -27.33 -33.27
CA ALA A 208 64.40 -27.65 -33.22
C ALA A 208 65.03 -26.95 -32.02
N ASN A 209 65.73 -27.70 -31.17
CA ASN A 209 66.82 -27.15 -30.38
C ASN A 209 68.00 -28.12 -30.44
N ASP A 210 68.92 -27.75 -31.30
CA ASP A 210 70.35 -27.99 -31.23
C ASP A 210 70.86 -27.73 -29.80
N ASN A 211 71.54 -28.73 -29.22
CA ASN A 211 72.57 -28.52 -28.22
C ASN A 211 73.39 -29.80 -28.08
N GLY A 212 74.57 -29.77 -28.70
CA GLY A 212 75.62 -30.75 -28.48
C GLY A 212 76.18 -30.69 -27.05
N ASN A 213 76.55 -31.88 -26.55
CA ASN A 213 77.58 -32.10 -25.53
C ASN A 213 77.94 -33.60 -25.64
N SER A 214 79.04 -34.00 -26.29
CA SER A 214 80.41 -34.08 -25.75
C SER A 214 80.49 -34.76 -24.38
N GLU A 215 80.52 -36.09 -24.36
CA GLU A 215 81.66 -36.95 -23.94
C GLU A 215 81.31 -38.43 -24.11
#